data_AF-A0A926AR07-F1
#
_entry.id   AF-A0A926AR07-F1
#
_cell.length_a   1.000
_cell.length_b   1.000
_cell.length_c   1.000
_cell.angle_alpha   90.00
_cell.angle_beta   90.00
_cell.angle_gamma   90.00
#
_symmetry.space_group_name_H-M   'P 1'
#
loop_
_entity.id
_entity.type
_entity.pdbx_description
1 polymer ?
#
loop_
_entity_poly.entity_id
_entity_poly.type
_entity_poly.pdbx_seq_one_letter_code
_entity_poly.pdbx_strand_id
1 'polypeptide(L)'
;MLKRSQLPTILALTAGALLGYLAAAGNINTTRPALAEQAESRLAPAPSAPVAPAIAVSSTTAAEPESPGRSQDAIRDRLLAQIDAKKDKKDDKKPKKRPNIVFIMSDDVGWGDLGCYGGGIMRGAPTPHLDRLAAEGMRFVNYYGQASCTAGRASFITGRIPVRTALSVVITPGNKAGLTAETPTVAQFLKKAGYYTVQMGKWHLGEKPENYPTSLGFDHMAHMLPWYAGVYAYPDPQLNPAWPKDDIPFQEWWKSINMGEWEGDAGQEAKKTRDFTYLDLHTIDTKIKDSAVKTIREHAEKKSDQPLFLYCCFMKVHQPNFPAPEFKGKSPGQYPYLDSLMELDFNSGSVIEAVRKY
;
A
#
# COMPACT_ATOMS: atom_id res chain seq x y z
N MET A 1 -23.71 34.68 44.28
CA MET A 1 -24.71 35.04 43.25
C MET A 1 -24.21 34.55 41.89
N LEU A 2 -24.90 33.60 41.24
CA LEU A 2 -24.54 33.14 39.90
C LEU A 2 -24.74 34.28 38.88
N LYS A 3 -23.78 34.46 37.98
CA LYS A 3 -23.89 35.44 36.89
C LYS A 3 -24.92 34.95 35.86
N ARG A 4 -25.81 35.84 35.40
CA ARG A 4 -26.83 35.53 34.37
C ARG A 4 -26.26 34.88 33.10
N SER A 5 -24.99 35.15 32.78
CA SER A 5 -24.28 34.55 31.64
C SER A 5 -23.98 33.05 31.77
N GLN A 6 -24.08 32.48 32.97
CA GLN A 6 -23.80 31.06 33.22
C GLN A 6 -25.06 30.19 33.23
N LEU A 7 -26.27 30.80 33.23
CA LEU A 7 -27.53 30.05 33.21
C LEU A 7 -27.70 29.14 31.99
N PRO A 8 -27.37 29.55 30.74
CA PRO A 8 -27.57 28.69 29.57
C PRO A 8 -26.70 27.43 29.61
N THR A 9 -25.45 27.57 30.05
CA THR A 9 -24.50 26.46 30.16
C THR A 9 -24.91 25.47 31.25
N ILE A 10 -25.41 25.97 32.38
CA ILE A 10 -25.92 25.12 33.47
C ILE A 10 -27.21 24.41 33.05
N LEU A 11 -28.11 25.08 32.32
CA LEU A 11 -29.30 24.44 31.76
C LEU A 11 -28.94 23.33 30.77
N ALA A 12 -27.96 23.56 29.89
CA ALA A 12 -27.53 22.57 28.91
C ALA A 12 -26.88 21.34 29.58
N LEU A 13 -26.03 21.56 30.59
CA LEU A 13 -25.38 20.47 31.32
C LEU A 13 -26.37 19.66 32.17
N THR A 14 -27.34 20.33 32.80
CA THR A 14 -28.38 19.64 33.59
C THR A 14 -29.36 18.87 32.70
N ALA A 15 -29.75 19.42 31.54
CA ALA A 15 -30.56 18.70 30.56
C ALA A 15 -29.82 17.49 29.98
N GLY A 16 -28.53 17.63 29.66
CA GLY A 16 -27.70 16.52 29.16
C GLY A 16 -27.51 15.41 30.20
N ALA A 17 -27.26 15.77 31.46
CA ALA A 17 -27.14 14.80 32.56
C ALA A 17 -28.46 14.06 32.83
N LEU A 18 -29.59 14.76 32.77
CA LEU A 18 -30.91 14.16 32.96
C LEU A 18 -31.26 13.19 31.82
N LEU A 19 -30.96 13.55 30.57
CA LEU A 19 -31.15 12.67 29.40
C LEU A 19 -30.25 11.44 29.47
N GLY A 20 -28.99 11.61 29.90
CA GLY A 20 -28.07 10.50 30.12
C GLY A 20 -28.54 9.54 31.21
N TYR A 21 -29.03 10.08 32.34
CA TYR A 21 -29.61 9.29 33.42
C TYR A 21 -30.87 8.53 32.97
N LEU A 22 -31.78 9.19 32.25
CA LEU A 22 -33.01 8.56 31.77
C LEU A 22 -32.75 7.47 30.71
N ALA A 23 -31.73 7.64 29.85
CA ALA A 23 -31.30 6.60 28.92
C ALA A 23 -30.66 5.41 29.66
N ALA A 24 -29.79 5.65 30.65
CA ALA A 24 -29.16 4.59 31.45
C ALA A 24 -30.16 3.86 32.35
N ALA A 25 -31.20 4.54 32.84
CA ALA A 25 -32.27 3.97 33.64
C ALA A 25 -33.34 3.22 32.81
N GLY A 26 -33.16 3.12 31.49
CA GLY A 26 -34.11 2.43 30.60
C GLY A 26 -35.44 3.17 30.38
N ASN A 27 -35.55 4.42 30.87
CA ASN A 27 -36.76 5.24 30.76
C ASN A 27 -36.85 6.01 29.43
N ILE A 28 -35.81 5.95 28.60
CA ILE A 28 -35.83 6.42 27.21
C ILE A 28 -35.37 5.27 26.32
N ASN A 29 -36.28 4.77 25.48
CA ASN A 29 -35.98 3.72 24.53
C ASN A 29 -35.23 4.31 23.32
N THR A 30 -33.90 4.18 23.29
CA THR A 30 -33.04 4.59 22.16
C THR A 30 -32.82 3.48 21.14
N THR A 31 -33.44 2.31 21.34
CA THR A 31 -33.37 1.22 20.37
C THR A 31 -34.48 1.38 19.34
N ARG A 32 -34.10 1.50 18.07
CA ARG A 32 -35.00 1.57 16.91
C ARG A 32 -35.52 0.14 16.65
N PRO A 33 -36.79 -0.20 16.94
CA PRO A 33 -37.27 -1.57 16.79
C PRO A 33 -37.80 -1.73 15.37
N ALA A 34 -36.91 -1.97 14.42
CA ALA A 34 -37.29 -2.30 13.04
C ALA A 34 -36.29 -3.20 12.30
N LEU A 35 -35.21 -3.66 12.93
CA LEU A 35 -34.20 -4.52 12.30
C LEU A 35 -33.92 -5.84 13.04
N ALA A 36 -34.42 -6.01 14.27
CA ALA A 36 -34.23 -7.24 15.04
C ALA A 36 -35.19 -8.37 14.61
N GLU A 37 -36.39 -8.04 14.15
CA GLU A 37 -37.44 -9.02 13.82
C GLU A 37 -37.23 -9.71 12.45
N GLN A 38 -36.32 -9.19 11.60
CA GLN A 38 -35.91 -9.84 10.34
C GLN A 38 -34.69 -10.76 10.48
N ALA A 39 -34.00 -10.74 11.63
CA ALA A 39 -32.80 -11.56 11.85
C ALA A 39 -33.10 -12.93 12.47
N GLU A 40 -34.19 -13.07 13.25
CA GLU A 40 -34.51 -14.32 13.96
C GLU A 40 -35.31 -15.34 13.13
N SER A 41 -35.89 -14.96 11.98
CA SER A 41 -36.62 -15.91 11.11
C SER A 41 -35.75 -16.69 10.11
N ARG A 42 -34.41 -16.57 10.18
CA ARG A 42 -33.46 -17.26 9.27
C ARG A 42 -32.55 -18.31 9.93
N LEU A 43 -32.81 -18.68 11.19
CA LEU A 43 -32.09 -19.75 11.88
C LEU A 43 -32.98 -20.99 12.04
N ALA A 44 -33.25 -21.67 10.93
CA ALA A 44 -33.70 -23.06 10.95
C ALA A 44 -32.50 -23.97 10.65
N PRO A 45 -32.33 -25.11 11.34
CA PRO A 45 -31.24 -26.04 11.04
C PRO A 45 -31.43 -26.63 9.64
N ALA A 46 -30.36 -26.62 8.84
CA ALA A 46 -30.36 -27.24 7.52
C ALA A 46 -30.63 -28.75 7.63
N PRO A 47 -31.49 -29.36 6.79
CA PRO A 47 -31.66 -30.79 6.78
C PRO A 47 -30.38 -31.47 6.26
N SER A 48 -29.99 -32.58 6.89
CA SER A 48 -28.84 -33.39 6.48
C SER A 48 -29.05 -33.93 5.05
N ALA A 49 -28.18 -33.53 4.13
CA ALA A 49 -28.16 -34.05 2.78
C ALA A 49 -27.73 -35.53 2.77
N PRO A 50 -28.36 -36.40 1.96
CA PRO A 50 -27.93 -37.79 1.83
C PRO A 50 -26.59 -37.88 1.09
N VAL A 51 -25.68 -38.71 1.60
CA VAL A 51 -24.41 -39.05 0.94
C VAL A 51 -24.73 -39.86 -0.33
N ALA A 52 -24.44 -39.30 -1.50
CA ALA A 52 -24.54 -40.01 -2.77
C ALA A 52 -23.40 -41.03 -2.92
N PRO A 53 -23.64 -42.22 -3.50
CA PRO A 53 -22.60 -43.24 -3.65
C PRO A 53 -21.58 -42.83 -4.73
N ALA A 54 -20.35 -43.29 -4.56
CA ALA A 54 -19.28 -43.10 -5.53
C ALA A 54 -19.66 -43.71 -6.89
N ILE A 55 -19.75 -42.87 -7.92
CA ILE A 55 -19.98 -43.31 -9.30
C ILE A 55 -18.61 -43.50 -9.96
N ALA A 56 -18.38 -44.74 -10.43
CA ALA A 56 -17.23 -45.10 -11.23
C ALA A 56 -17.28 -44.40 -12.59
N VAL A 57 -16.16 -43.78 -13.00
CA VAL A 57 -16.04 -43.15 -14.32
C VAL A 57 -15.77 -44.25 -15.35
N SER A 58 -16.82 -44.63 -16.08
CA SER A 58 -16.72 -45.38 -17.33
C SER A 58 -16.64 -44.40 -18.49
N SER A 59 -15.69 -44.63 -19.39
CA SER A 59 -15.42 -43.83 -20.57
C SER A 59 -16.52 -44.00 -21.64
N THR A 60 -17.32 -42.96 -21.86
CA THR A 60 -18.01 -42.76 -23.14
C THR A 60 -18.09 -41.27 -23.47
N THR A 61 -17.70 -40.95 -24.70
CA THR A 61 -17.70 -39.63 -25.34
C THR A 61 -19.11 -39.06 -25.45
N ALA A 62 -19.33 -37.85 -24.90
CA ALA A 62 -20.48 -37.00 -25.23
C ALA A 62 -19.99 -35.54 -25.34
N ALA A 63 -20.39 -34.88 -26.42
CA ALA A 63 -19.94 -33.55 -26.83
C ALA A 63 -20.30 -32.46 -25.81
N GLU A 64 -19.36 -31.56 -25.55
CA GLU A 64 -19.55 -30.38 -24.70
C GLU A 64 -20.45 -29.33 -25.39
N PRO A 65 -21.31 -28.62 -24.64
CA PRO A 65 -21.95 -27.41 -25.13
C PRO A 65 -20.93 -26.25 -25.10
N GLU A 66 -20.65 -25.66 -26.27
CA GLU A 66 -19.79 -24.48 -26.39
C GLU A 66 -20.39 -23.29 -25.61
N SER A 67 -19.73 -22.88 -24.53
CA SER A 67 -19.86 -21.51 -24.02
C SER A 67 -19.02 -20.60 -24.93
N PRO A 68 -19.49 -19.40 -25.33
CA PRO A 68 -18.68 -18.49 -26.13
C PRO A 68 -17.60 -17.88 -25.23
N GLY A 69 -16.50 -18.61 -25.06
CA GLY A 69 -15.28 -18.11 -24.48
C GLY A 69 -14.76 -16.99 -25.36
N ARG A 70 -14.87 -15.74 -24.91
CA ARG A 70 -14.04 -14.67 -25.49
C ARG A 70 -12.59 -15.02 -25.18
N SER A 71 -11.89 -15.56 -26.16
CA SER A 71 -10.47 -15.88 -26.02
C SER A 71 -9.71 -14.63 -25.59
N GLN A 72 -8.64 -14.81 -24.82
CA GLN A 72 -7.77 -13.69 -24.46
C GLN A 72 -7.20 -13.00 -25.71
N ASP A 73 -7.07 -13.74 -26.81
CA ASP A 73 -6.68 -13.22 -28.12
C ASP A 73 -7.75 -12.26 -28.68
N ALA A 74 -9.04 -12.58 -28.57
CA ALA A 74 -10.11 -11.67 -29.00
C ALA A 74 -10.14 -10.37 -28.17
N ILE A 75 -9.78 -10.42 -26.89
CA ILE A 75 -9.66 -9.23 -26.03
C ILE A 75 -8.40 -8.43 -26.40
N ARG A 76 -7.27 -9.11 -26.63
CA ARG A 76 -6.01 -8.52 -27.08
C ARG A 76 -6.20 -7.81 -28.41
N ASP A 77 -6.79 -8.48 -29.39
CA ASP A 77 -6.95 -7.97 -30.74
C ASP A 77 -7.95 -6.80 -30.77
N ARG A 78 -8.98 -6.82 -29.90
CA ARG A 78 -9.87 -5.67 -29.71
C ARG A 78 -9.16 -4.48 -29.07
N LEU A 79 -8.27 -4.71 -28.10
CA LEU A 79 -7.45 -3.65 -27.50
C LEU A 79 -6.45 -3.07 -28.50
N LEU A 80 -5.79 -3.93 -29.28
CA LEU A 80 -4.89 -3.51 -30.35
C LEU A 80 -5.63 -2.70 -31.42
N ALA A 81 -6.81 -3.17 -31.87
CA ALA A 81 -7.65 -2.44 -32.81
C ALA A 81 -8.12 -1.08 -32.25
N GLN A 82 -8.39 -0.96 -30.94
CA GLN A 82 -8.71 0.33 -30.32
C GLN A 82 -7.51 1.27 -30.20
N ILE A 83 -6.30 0.71 -30.04
CA ILE A 83 -5.04 1.48 -30.02
C ILE A 83 -4.73 1.99 -31.43
N ASP A 84 -4.90 1.15 -32.45
CA ASP A 84 -4.64 1.52 -33.85
C ASP A 84 -5.73 2.45 -34.41
N ALA A 85 -7.01 2.24 -34.06
CA ALA A 85 -8.08 3.19 -34.38
C ALA A 85 -7.89 4.57 -33.73
N LYS A 86 -7.09 4.66 -32.66
CA LYS A 86 -6.65 5.93 -32.06
C LYS A 86 -5.42 6.54 -32.74
N LYS A 87 -4.60 5.76 -33.46
CA LYS A 87 -3.51 6.30 -34.30
C LYS A 87 -4.04 6.99 -35.56
N ASP A 88 -5.13 6.47 -36.14
CA ASP A 88 -5.70 7.01 -37.39
C ASP A 88 -6.49 8.31 -37.20
N LYS A 89 -6.89 8.63 -35.95
CA LYS A 89 -7.34 9.98 -35.60
C LYS A 89 -6.13 10.85 -35.25
N LYS A 90 -5.47 11.36 -36.28
CA LYS A 90 -4.59 12.52 -36.18
C LYS A 90 -5.43 13.72 -35.74
N ASP A 91 -5.66 13.84 -34.43
CA ASP A 91 -6.04 15.11 -33.82
C ASP A 91 -4.86 16.06 -34.09
N ASP A 92 -5.06 17.10 -34.89
CA ASP A 92 -4.08 18.16 -35.24
C ASP A 92 -3.69 19.03 -34.02
N LYS A 93 -3.90 18.51 -32.81
CA LYS A 93 -3.45 19.12 -31.56
C LYS A 93 -1.98 18.78 -31.40
N LYS A 94 -1.16 19.80 -31.10
CA LYS A 94 0.21 19.62 -30.59
C LYS A 94 0.24 18.38 -29.69
N PRO A 95 1.20 17.45 -29.87
CA PRO A 95 1.25 16.25 -29.06
C PRO A 95 1.21 16.66 -27.59
N LYS A 96 0.13 16.29 -26.89
CA LYS A 96 -0.02 16.63 -25.48
C LYS A 96 1.17 16.03 -24.74
N LYS A 97 1.98 16.88 -24.10
CA LYS A 97 3.10 16.45 -23.26
C LYS A 97 2.57 15.39 -22.30
N ARG A 98 3.23 14.23 -22.27
CA ARG A 98 2.83 13.13 -21.39
C ARG A 98 2.95 13.60 -19.94
N PRO A 99 2.00 13.25 -19.06
CA PRO A 99 2.06 13.69 -17.67
C PRO A 99 3.22 12.99 -16.95
N ASN A 100 3.81 13.67 -15.97
CA ASN A 100 4.61 13.00 -14.95
C ASN A 100 3.68 12.19 -14.04
N ILE A 101 4.12 11.01 -13.62
CA ILE A 101 3.38 10.11 -12.74
C ILE A 101 4.20 9.95 -11.46
N VAL A 102 3.67 10.41 -10.34
CA VAL A 102 4.24 10.15 -9.01
C VAL A 102 3.25 9.28 -8.25
N PHE A 103 3.67 8.06 -7.94
CA PHE A 103 2.88 7.12 -7.16
C PHE A 103 3.51 6.96 -5.77
N ILE A 104 2.77 7.36 -4.74
CA ILE A 104 3.15 7.18 -3.34
C ILE A 104 2.44 5.93 -2.81
N MET A 105 3.21 4.91 -2.46
CA MET A 105 2.71 3.67 -1.85
C MET A 105 3.00 3.71 -0.35
N SER A 106 1.96 3.71 0.47
CA SER A 106 2.06 3.47 1.91
C SER A 106 2.12 1.97 2.22
N ASP A 107 2.36 1.62 3.48
CA ASP A 107 2.48 0.23 3.94
C ASP A 107 1.61 0.06 5.20
N ASP A 108 0.70 -0.92 5.19
CA ASP A 108 -0.24 -1.23 6.28
C ASP A 108 -1.18 -0.10 6.75
N VAL A 109 -1.40 0.94 5.95
CA VAL A 109 -2.39 1.99 6.24
C VAL A 109 -3.82 1.45 6.08
N GLY A 110 -4.63 1.58 7.13
CA GLY A 110 -6.03 1.19 7.14
C GLY A 110 -6.96 2.21 6.50
N TRP A 111 -8.13 1.74 6.05
CA TRP A 111 -9.15 2.59 5.40
C TRP A 111 -9.59 3.77 6.29
N GLY A 112 -9.66 3.55 7.61
CA GLY A 112 -10.08 4.55 8.59
C GLY A 112 -8.93 5.25 9.32
N ASP A 113 -7.73 5.34 8.74
CA ASP A 113 -6.57 5.99 9.37
C ASP A 113 -6.32 7.43 8.89
N LEU A 114 -6.90 7.85 7.76
CA LEU A 114 -6.71 9.22 7.27
C LEU A 114 -7.92 10.08 7.62
N GLY A 115 -7.70 11.38 7.86
CA GLY A 115 -8.76 12.35 8.18
C GLY A 115 -9.85 12.40 7.13
N CYS A 116 -9.47 12.38 5.85
CA CYS A 116 -10.37 12.34 4.71
C CYS A 116 -11.20 11.04 4.60
N TYR A 117 -10.92 10.00 5.40
CA TYR A 117 -11.75 8.79 5.52
C TYR A 117 -12.37 8.63 6.92
N GLY A 118 -12.30 9.68 7.75
CA GLY A 118 -12.91 9.71 9.07
C GLY A 118 -11.99 9.31 10.22
N GLY A 119 -10.68 9.15 10.01
CA GLY A 119 -9.78 8.77 11.10
C GLY A 119 -8.37 9.37 11.11
N GLY A 120 -8.24 10.68 10.96
CA GLY A 120 -7.00 11.44 11.23
C GLY A 120 -6.95 11.90 12.69
N ILE A 121 -7.24 13.19 12.96
CA ILE A 121 -7.30 13.73 14.34
C ILE A 121 -8.21 12.90 15.26
N MET A 122 -9.32 12.35 14.73
CA MET A 122 -10.25 11.50 15.48
C MET A 122 -9.63 10.17 15.96
N ARG A 123 -8.60 9.67 15.25
CA ARG A 123 -7.77 8.53 15.67
C ARG A 123 -6.55 8.95 16.51
N GLY A 124 -6.36 10.26 16.71
CA GLY A 124 -5.21 10.81 17.41
C GLY A 124 -3.98 11.04 16.52
N ALA A 125 -4.12 11.08 15.19
CA ALA A 125 -3.03 11.38 14.24
C ALA A 125 -3.53 12.32 13.11
N PRO A 126 -3.36 13.64 13.21
CA PRO A 126 -3.71 14.56 12.13
C PRO A 126 -2.99 14.23 10.83
N THR A 127 -3.71 14.22 9.71
CA THR A 127 -3.16 13.96 8.36
C THR A 127 -3.47 15.12 7.38
N PRO A 128 -3.10 16.37 7.71
CA PRO A 128 -3.52 17.54 6.95
C PRO A 128 -3.06 17.54 5.48
N HIS A 129 -1.92 16.92 5.16
CA HIS A 129 -1.40 16.95 3.80
C HIS A 129 -2.17 16.03 2.86
N LEU A 130 -2.45 14.79 3.29
CA LEU A 130 -3.26 13.82 2.56
C LEU A 130 -4.74 14.23 2.52
N ASP A 131 -5.24 14.86 3.60
CA ASP A 131 -6.59 15.43 3.62
C ASP A 131 -6.75 16.55 2.58
N ARG A 132 -5.74 17.41 2.47
CA ARG A 132 -5.69 18.45 1.43
C ARG A 132 -5.61 17.86 0.03
N LEU A 133 -4.79 16.82 -0.18
CA LEU A 133 -4.73 16.12 -1.47
C LEU A 133 -6.10 15.56 -1.87
N ALA A 134 -6.81 14.95 -0.93
CA ALA A 134 -8.14 14.42 -1.16
C ALA A 134 -9.18 15.51 -1.49
N ALA A 135 -9.04 16.70 -0.89
CA ALA A 135 -9.91 17.86 -1.16
C ALA A 135 -9.63 18.53 -2.51
N GLU A 136 -8.38 18.53 -2.97
CA GLU A 136 -7.96 19.12 -4.24
C GLU A 136 -8.04 18.14 -5.43
N GLY A 137 -8.23 16.85 -5.14
CA GLY A 137 -8.19 15.77 -6.13
C GLY A 137 -9.43 14.90 -6.12
N MET A 138 -9.21 13.61 -6.45
CA MET A 138 -10.25 12.59 -6.42
C MET A 138 -9.99 11.61 -5.29
N ARG A 139 -11.02 11.37 -4.47
CA ARG A 139 -11.02 10.41 -3.37
C ARG A 139 -11.90 9.21 -3.70
N PHE A 140 -11.39 8.00 -3.47
CA PHE A 140 -12.10 6.75 -3.75
C PHE A 140 -12.61 6.13 -2.45
N VAL A 141 -13.92 6.09 -2.25
CA VAL A 141 -14.52 5.38 -1.09
C VAL A 141 -14.56 3.86 -1.28
N ASN A 142 -14.44 3.38 -2.53
CA ASN A 142 -14.36 1.98 -2.90
C ASN A 142 -13.08 1.74 -3.72
N TYR A 143 -11.99 1.36 -3.04
CA TYR A 143 -10.72 0.95 -3.64
C TYR A 143 -10.22 -0.30 -2.91
N TYR A 144 -9.68 -1.27 -3.64
CA TYR A 144 -9.31 -2.58 -3.10
C TYR A 144 -7.84 -2.88 -3.35
N GLY A 145 -7.15 -3.31 -2.31
CA GLY A 145 -5.80 -3.88 -2.37
C GLY A 145 -5.82 -5.39 -2.12
N GLN A 146 -4.66 -6.02 -2.28
CA GLN A 146 -4.45 -7.40 -1.82
C GLN A 146 -4.16 -7.41 -0.32
N ALA A 147 -4.43 -8.53 0.34
CA ALA A 147 -4.34 -8.67 1.80
C ALA A 147 -2.90 -8.73 2.35
N SER A 148 -1.86 -8.64 1.52
CA SER A 148 -0.46 -8.69 1.97
C SER A 148 0.47 -7.80 1.15
N CYS A 149 1.61 -7.41 1.73
CA CYS A 149 2.61 -6.55 1.12
C CYS A 149 3.09 -7.06 -0.25
N THR A 150 3.60 -8.28 -0.31
CA THR A 150 4.09 -8.89 -1.56
C THR A 150 2.98 -8.98 -2.59
N ALA A 151 1.80 -9.48 -2.21
CA ALA A 151 0.68 -9.63 -3.13
C ALA A 151 0.20 -8.29 -3.69
N GLY A 152 0.10 -7.26 -2.84
CA GLY A 152 -0.34 -5.91 -3.22
C GLY A 152 0.64 -5.25 -4.18
N ARG A 153 1.94 -5.31 -3.86
CA ARG A 153 3.00 -4.77 -4.71
C ARG A 153 3.12 -5.52 -6.03
N ALA A 154 2.99 -6.85 -6.02
CA ALA A 154 2.99 -7.66 -7.23
C ALA A 154 1.79 -7.31 -8.14
N SER A 155 0.60 -7.18 -7.56
CA SER A 155 -0.59 -6.77 -8.31
C SER A 155 -0.48 -5.37 -8.89
N PHE A 156 0.05 -4.41 -8.13
CA PHE A 156 0.26 -3.05 -8.62
C PHE A 156 1.27 -3.02 -9.78
N ILE A 157 2.44 -3.63 -9.59
CA ILE A 157 3.53 -3.59 -10.57
C ILE A 157 3.17 -4.33 -11.86
N THR A 158 2.37 -5.40 -11.79
CA THR A 158 2.11 -6.26 -12.95
C THR A 158 0.70 -6.09 -13.54
N GLY A 159 -0.21 -5.44 -12.81
CA GLY A 159 -1.63 -5.38 -13.18
C GLY A 159 -2.35 -6.73 -13.14
N ARG A 160 -1.79 -7.74 -12.45
CA ARG A 160 -2.32 -9.11 -12.43
C ARG A 160 -2.69 -9.54 -11.01
N ILE A 161 -3.67 -10.43 -10.92
CA ILE A 161 -3.98 -11.12 -9.66
C ILE A 161 -2.76 -11.96 -9.24
N PRO A 162 -2.35 -11.97 -7.94
CA PRO A 162 -1.05 -12.51 -7.51
C PRO A 162 -0.82 -13.99 -7.79
N VAL A 163 -1.89 -14.78 -7.94
CA VAL A 163 -1.76 -16.21 -8.31
C VAL A 163 -1.07 -16.39 -9.67
N ARG A 164 -1.14 -15.38 -10.54
CA ARG A 164 -0.50 -15.40 -11.87
C ARG A 164 0.99 -15.08 -11.86
N THR A 165 1.53 -14.63 -10.73
CA THR A 165 2.96 -14.36 -10.53
C THR A 165 3.57 -15.27 -9.46
N ALA A 166 2.76 -16.17 -8.87
CA ALA A 166 3.09 -16.98 -7.70
C ALA A 166 3.45 -16.15 -6.43
N LEU A 167 3.20 -14.83 -6.44
CA LEU A 167 3.49 -13.93 -5.33
C LEU A 167 2.25 -13.66 -4.46
N SER A 168 1.53 -14.73 -4.10
CA SER A 168 0.26 -14.63 -3.36
C SER A 168 0.42 -14.59 -1.85
N VAL A 169 1.60 -14.95 -1.34
CA VAL A 169 1.95 -14.95 0.08
C VAL A 169 3.11 -14.00 0.34
N VAL A 170 3.29 -13.60 1.60
CA VAL A 170 4.40 -12.73 2.01
C VAL A 170 5.72 -13.44 1.75
N ILE A 171 6.59 -12.83 0.94
CA ILE A 171 7.98 -13.30 0.82
C ILE A 171 8.69 -12.96 2.13
N THR A 172 9.28 -13.99 2.74
CA THR A 172 10.12 -13.89 3.93
C THR A 172 11.59 -14.11 3.56
N PRO A 173 12.54 -13.69 4.41
CA PRO A 173 13.95 -14.01 4.28
C PRO A 173 14.24 -15.46 3.85
N GLY A 174 15.09 -15.63 2.84
CA GLY A 174 15.53 -16.92 2.31
C GLY A 174 14.51 -17.64 1.44
N ASN A 175 13.34 -17.04 1.19
CA ASN A 175 12.42 -17.54 0.19
C ASN A 175 13.00 -17.31 -1.21
N LYS A 176 12.96 -18.34 -2.07
CA LYS A 176 13.47 -18.27 -3.44
C LYS A 176 12.53 -17.54 -4.41
N ALA A 177 11.30 -17.24 -3.98
CA ALA A 177 10.31 -16.54 -4.77
C ALA A 177 10.68 -15.06 -4.96
N GLY A 178 10.41 -14.55 -6.15
CA GLY A 178 10.61 -13.15 -6.52
C GLY A 178 9.94 -12.86 -7.85
N LEU A 179 9.72 -11.59 -8.15
CA LEU A 179 9.22 -11.18 -9.46
C LEU A 179 10.32 -11.41 -10.50
N THR A 180 9.97 -12.09 -11.59
CA THR A 180 10.92 -12.49 -12.62
C THR A 180 10.74 -11.65 -13.90
N ALA A 181 11.76 -11.65 -14.75
CA ALA A 181 11.80 -10.84 -15.98
C ALA A 181 10.70 -11.21 -16.99
N GLU A 182 10.16 -12.43 -16.92
CA GLU A 182 9.08 -12.91 -17.79
C GLU A 182 7.73 -12.26 -17.46
N THR A 183 7.60 -11.63 -16.29
CA THR A 183 6.37 -10.95 -15.89
C THR A 183 6.46 -9.45 -16.20
N PRO A 184 5.68 -8.93 -17.17
CA PRO A 184 5.76 -7.53 -17.53
C PRO A 184 5.39 -6.60 -16.39
N THR A 185 6.13 -5.50 -16.24
CA THR A 185 5.88 -4.49 -15.21
C THR A 185 5.36 -3.18 -15.80
N VAL A 186 4.63 -2.41 -15.00
CA VAL A 186 4.21 -1.04 -15.32
C VAL A 186 5.40 -0.16 -15.69
N ALA A 187 6.56 -0.36 -15.03
CA ALA A 187 7.79 0.35 -15.35
C ALA A 187 8.30 0.01 -16.75
N GLN A 188 8.31 -1.26 -17.16
CA GLN A 188 8.68 -1.66 -18.52
C GLN A 188 7.74 -1.04 -19.58
N PHE A 189 6.43 -0.99 -19.32
CA PHE A 189 5.47 -0.34 -20.22
C PHE A 189 5.70 1.17 -20.31
N LEU A 190 5.92 1.85 -19.17
CA LEU A 190 6.17 3.28 -19.13
C LEU A 190 7.52 3.64 -19.76
N LYS A 191 8.55 2.84 -19.56
CA LYS A 191 9.86 3.01 -20.22
C LYS A 191 9.73 2.89 -21.74
N LYS A 192 8.95 1.94 -22.27
CA LYS A 192 8.60 1.87 -23.70
C LYS A 192 7.81 3.09 -24.18
N ALA A 193 7.02 3.71 -23.30
CA ALA A 193 6.34 4.97 -23.56
C ALA A 193 7.24 6.21 -23.36
N GLY A 194 8.55 6.01 -23.18
CA GLY A 194 9.55 7.08 -23.08
C GLY A 194 9.66 7.73 -21.70
N TYR A 195 9.11 7.13 -20.64
CA TYR A 195 9.28 7.64 -19.28
C TYR A 195 10.69 7.35 -18.76
N TYR A 196 11.23 8.28 -17.98
CA TYR A 196 12.30 8.00 -17.03
C TYR A 196 11.66 7.41 -15.77
N THR A 197 12.08 6.23 -15.36
CA THR A 197 11.40 5.41 -14.35
C THR A 197 12.28 5.24 -13.11
N VAL A 198 11.77 5.60 -11.94
CA VAL A 198 12.51 5.60 -10.67
C VAL A 198 11.74 4.87 -9.59
N GLN A 199 12.37 3.94 -8.88
CA GLN A 199 11.82 3.31 -7.68
C GLN A 199 12.56 3.80 -6.44
N MET A 200 11.83 4.05 -5.35
CA MET A 200 12.43 4.37 -4.06
C MET A 200 11.78 3.61 -2.92
N GLY A 201 12.58 3.14 -1.97
CA GLY A 201 12.10 2.52 -0.73
C GLY A 201 11.71 1.04 -0.86
N LYS A 202 10.65 0.63 -0.17
CA LYS A 202 10.26 -0.78 -0.07
C LYS A 202 9.95 -1.40 -1.42
N TRP A 203 10.64 -2.51 -1.75
CA TRP A 203 10.39 -3.29 -2.95
C TRP A 203 9.55 -4.53 -2.68
N HIS A 204 10.06 -5.45 -1.85
CA HIS A 204 9.35 -6.65 -1.37
C HIS A 204 8.83 -7.61 -2.44
N LEU A 205 9.56 -7.70 -3.55
CA LEU A 205 9.30 -8.60 -4.68
C LEU A 205 10.51 -9.47 -5.03
N GLY A 206 11.34 -9.80 -4.03
CA GLY A 206 12.53 -10.64 -4.16
C GLY A 206 13.80 -9.94 -3.70
N GLU A 207 14.79 -10.72 -3.28
CA GLU A 207 16.01 -10.21 -2.62
C GLU A 207 17.28 -10.31 -3.47
N LYS A 208 17.18 -10.90 -4.67
CA LYS A 208 18.33 -11.11 -5.55
C LYS A 208 18.41 -10.04 -6.65
N PRO A 209 19.59 -9.76 -7.21
CA PRO A 209 19.77 -8.76 -8.26
C PRO A 209 18.83 -8.90 -9.47
N GLU A 210 18.51 -10.13 -9.89
CA GLU A 210 17.54 -10.38 -10.97
C GLU A 210 16.11 -9.94 -10.63
N ASN A 211 15.77 -9.82 -9.35
CA ASN A 211 14.47 -9.37 -8.86
C ASN A 211 14.44 -7.87 -8.55
N TYR A 212 15.56 -7.15 -8.66
CA TYR A 212 15.61 -5.73 -8.31
C TYR A 212 14.83 -4.86 -9.29
N PRO A 213 14.32 -3.68 -8.87
CA PRO A 213 13.60 -2.77 -9.75
C PRO A 213 14.31 -2.47 -11.08
N THR A 214 15.64 -2.28 -11.05
CA THR A 214 16.46 -1.98 -12.23
C THR A 214 16.53 -3.11 -13.24
N SER A 215 16.39 -4.37 -12.79
CA SER A 215 16.24 -5.56 -13.65
C SER A 215 14.82 -5.70 -14.21
N LEU A 216 13.86 -4.97 -13.65
CA LEU A 216 12.42 -5.13 -13.91
C LEU A 216 11.77 -3.84 -14.47
N GLY A 217 12.57 -3.03 -15.17
CA GLY A 217 12.08 -1.92 -16.01
C GLY A 217 12.26 -0.53 -15.43
N PHE A 218 12.69 -0.38 -14.18
CA PHE A 218 13.08 0.92 -13.64
C PHE A 218 14.46 1.33 -14.15
N ASP A 219 14.65 2.61 -14.50
CA ASP A 219 15.95 3.15 -14.91
C ASP A 219 16.88 3.36 -13.72
N HIS A 220 16.31 3.73 -12.57
CA HIS A 220 17.04 3.98 -11.33
C HIS A 220 16.29 3.41 -10.13
N MET A 221 17.03 2.94 -9.13
CA MET A 221 16.52 2.62 -7.81
C MET A 221 17.37 3.26 -6.71
N ALA A 222 16.73 3.76 -5.66
CA ALA A 222 17.40 4.33 -4.50
C ALA A 222 16.70 3.90 -3.21
N HIS A 223 17.45 3.75 -2.13
CA HIS A 223 16.90 3.28 -0.84
C HIS A 223 16.10 1.97 -0.99
N MET A 224 16.47 1.11 -1.94
CA MET A 224 15.72 -0.10 -2.22
C MET A 224 15.90 -1.08 -1.06
N LEU A 225 14.77 -1.50 -0.50
CA LEU A 225 14.71 -2.45 0.60
C LEU A 225 13.96 -3.72 0.17
N PRO A 226 14.57 -4.91 0.29
CA PRO A 226 13.96 -6.16 -0.18
C PRO A 226 12.79 -6.63 0.71
N TRP A 227 12.65 -6.10 1.93
CA TRP A 227 11.73 -6.64 2.93
C TRP A 227 10.77 -5.60 3.51
N TYR A 228 9.80 -6.10 4.27
CA TYR A 228 8.98 -5.31 5.17
C TYR A 228 9.71 -5.00 6.49
N ALA A 229 9.23 -3.98 7.21
CA ALA A 229 9.91 -3.43 8.38
C ALA A 229 10.25 -4.49 9.46
N GLY A 230 9.33 -5.42 9.70
CA GLY A 230 9.47 -6.48 10.71
C GLY A 230 10.73 -7.34 10.57
N VAL A 231 11.13 -7.65 9.35
CA VAL A 231 12.31 -8.50 9.07
C VAL A 231 13.58 -7.94 9.71
N TYR A 232 13.72 -6.61 9.74
CA TYR A 232 14.89 -5.94 10.28
C TYR A 232 14.95 -5.94 11.81
N ALA A 233 13.86 -6.31 12.48
CA ALA A 233 13.76 -6.42 13.93
C ALA A 233 13.83 -7.86 14.45
N TYR A 234 13.64 -8.87 13.59
CA TYR A 234 13.65 -10.28 13.99
C TYR A 234 14.86 -10.72 14.81
N PRO A 235 16.09 -10.30 14.48
CA PRO A 235 17.27 -10.73 15.23
C PRO A 235 17.41 -10.10 16.61
N ASP A 236 16.60 -9.09 16.93
CA ASP A 236 16.67 -8.41 18.21
C ASP A 236 15.97 -9.25 19.30
N PRO A 237 16.70 -9.78 20.30
CA PRO A 237 16.12 -10.63 21.33
C PRO A 237 15.27 -9.87 22.36
N GLN A 238 15.35 -8.54 22.42
CA GLN A 238 14.46 -7.73 23.26
C GLN A 238 13.07 -7.63 22.62
N LEU A 239 13.04 -7.50 21.29
CA LEU A 239 11.80 -7.47 20.52
C LEU A 239 11.24 -8.87 20.26
N ASN A 240 12.12 -9.86 20.07
CA ASN A 240 11.79 -11.23 19.71
C ASN A 240 12.51 -12.23 20.62
N PRO A 241 12.01 -12.48 21.85
CA PRO A 241 12.65 -13.38 22.81
C PRO A 241 12.78 -14.83 22.33
N ALA A 242 11.95 -15.23 21.37
CA ALA A 242 11.96 -16.56 20.75
C ALA A 242 12.97 -16.70 19.58
N TRP A 243 13.75 -15.65 19.28
CA TRP A 243 14.80 -15.74 18.26
C TRP A 243 15.79 -16.87 18.60
N PRO A 244 16.09 -17.78 17.67
CA PRO A 244 16.93 -18.95 17.93
C PRO A 244 18.42 -18.56 17.94
N LYS A 245 18.80 -17.72 18.90
CA LYS A 245 20.14 -17.14 19.07
C LYS A 245 21.24 -18.19 19.27
N ASP A 246 20.87 -19.35 19.82
CA ASP A 246 21.79 -20.45 20.13
C ASP A 246 21.86 -21.52 19.01
N ASP A 247 21.04 -21.41 17.96
CA ASP A 247 21.07 -22.28 16.78
C ASP A 247 22.11 -21.76 15.77
N ILE A 248 23.32 -22.31 15.83
CA ILE A 248 24.45 -21.90 14.98
C ILE A 248 24.12 -22.03 13.48
N PRO A 249 23.62 -23.19 12.97
CA PRO A 249 23.20 -23.29 11.57
C PRO A 249 22.22 -22.20 11.13
N PHE A 250 21.23 -21.89 11.97
CA PHE A 250 20.28 -20.82 11.67
C PHE A 250 20.94 -19.44 11.66
N GLN A 251 21.84 -19.13 12.61
CA GLN A 251 22.53 -17.83 12.63
C GLN A 251 23.42 -17.65 11.41
N GLU A 252 24.13 -18.68 10.97
CA GLU A 252 24.95 -18.63 9.74
C GLU A 252 24.08 -18.46 8.49
N TRP A 253 22.94 -19.16 8.41
CA TRP A 253 21.97 -18.92 7.35
C TRP A 253 21.43 -17.49 7.37
N TRP A 254 21.07 -16.96 8.54
CA TRP A 254 20.53 -15.62 8.67
C TRP A 254 21.52 -14.54 8.21
N LYS A 255 22.82 -14.70 8.51
CA LYS A 255 23.88 -13.80 8.02
C LYS A 255 23.97 -13.74 6.48
N SER A 256 23.48 -14.77 5.78
CA SER A 256 23.45 -14.82 4.31
C SER A 256 22.27 -14.07 3.70
N ILE A 257 21.25 -13.72 4.49
CA ILE A 257 20.07 -13.00 4.03
C ILE A 257 20.42 -11.57 3.63
N ASN A 258 19.81 -11.10 2.55
CA ASN A 258 19.97 -9.71 2.12
C ASN A 258 19.28 -8.75 3.10
N MET A 259 20.04 -8.18 4.03
CA MET A 259 19.62 -7.15 4.97
C MET A 259 20.12 -5.76 4.58
N GLY A 260 20.42 -5.54 3.29
CA GLY A 260 21.00 -4.30 2.80
C GLY A 260 19.98 -3.27 2.33
N GLU A 261 20.41 -2.01 2.34
CA GLU A 261 19.84 -0.96 1.50
C GLU A 261 20.64 -0.89 0.20
N TRP A 262 19.95 -0.72 -0.93
CA TRP A 262 20.56 -0.80 -2.26
C TRP A 262 20.20 0.40 -3.14
N GLU A 263 21.13 0.74 -4.04
CA GLU A 263 20.97 1.74 -5.09
C GLU A 263 21.54 1.22 -6.41
N GLY A 264 21.11 1.80 -7.53
CA GLY A 264 21.74 1.51 -8.81
C GLY A 264 20.93 1.98 -10.02
N ASP A 265 21.58 1.91 -11.17
CA ASP A 265 21.00 2.22 -12.48
C ASP A 265 20.82 0.94 -13.30
N ALA A 266 19.83 0.93 -14.19
CA ALA A 266 19.61 -0.17 -15.11
C ALA A 266 20.84 -0.43 -15.99
N GLY A 267 21.21 -1.70 -16.13
CA GLY A 267 22.37 -2.14 -16.89
C GLY A 267 23.70 -2.06 -16.14
N GLN A 268 23.70 -1.60 -14.88
CA GLN A 268 24.86 -1.62 -13.99
C GLN A 268 24.62 -2.59 -12.83
N GLU A 269 25.70 -3.04 -12.20
CA GLU A 269 25.61 -3.82 -10.97
C GLU A 269 25.05 -2.95 -9.84
N ALA A 270 24.03 -3.46 -9.15
CA ALA A 270 23.45 -2.77 -8.00
C ALA A 270 24.44 -2.72 -6.84
N LYS A 271 24.49 -1.59 -6.16
CA LYS A 271 25.41 -1.36 -5.04
C LYS A 271 24.65 -1.40 -3.72
N LYS A 272 25.14 -2.22 -2.79
CA LYS A 272 24.72 -2.17 -1.39
C LYS A 272 25.28 -0.90 -0.76
N THR A 273 24.42 0.03 -0.38
CA THR A 273 24.85 1.31 0.19
C THR A 273 25.26 1.16 1.65
N ARG A 274 24.60 0.26 2.37
CA ARG A 274 24.86 -0.07 3.78
C ARG A 274 24.08 -1.31 4.22
N ASP A 275 24.47 -1.85 5.37
CA ASP A 275 23.59 -2.72 6.14
C ASP A 275 22.41 -1.91 6.71
N PHE A 276 21.25 -2.57 6.78
CA PHE A 276 20.01 -1.98 7.26
C PHE A 276 19.49 -2.77 8.47
N THR A 277 19.13 -2.05 9.52
CA THR A 277 18.63 -2.59 10.79
C THR A 277 17.32 -1.92 11.17
N TYR A 278 16.60 -2.45 12.15
CA TYR A 278 15.36 -1.80 12.61
C TYR A 278 15.58 -0.38 13.14
N LEU A 279 16.78 -0.03 13.62
CA LEU A 279 17.09 1.34 14.07
C LEU A 279 17.00 2.34 12.92
N ASP A 280 17.24 1.90 11.69
CA ASP A 280 17.16 2.73 10.50
C ASP A 280 15.72 3.08 10.11
N LEU A 281 14.74 2.31 10.59
CA LEU A 281 13.31 2.61 10.40
C LEU A 281 12.96 3.98 10.96
N HIS A 282 13.69 4.48 11.97
CA HIS A 282 13.51 5.84 12.45
C HIS A 282 13.68 6.89 11.34
N THR A 283 14.62 6.73 10.41
CA THR A 283 15.02 7.82 9.51
C THR A 283 14.89 7.51 8.01
N ILE A 284 14.63 6.25 7.64
CA ILE A 284 14.62 5.83 6.23
C ILE A 284 13.59 6.58 5.39
N ASP A 285 12.38 6.82 5.91
CA ASP A 285 11.33 7.49 5.13
C ASP A 285 11.62 8.98 4.94
N THR A 286 12.33 9.63 5.88
CA THR A 286 12.89 10.97 5.68
C THR A 286 13.87 10.98 4.50
N LYS A 287 14.77 9.99 4.41
CA LYS A 287 15.70 9.86 3.27
C LYS A 287 14.98 9.59 1.95
N ILE A 288 14.00 8.68 1.94
CA ILE A 288 13.18 8.38 0.76
C ILE A 288 12.46 9.66 0.28
N LYS A 289 11.84 10.40 1.20
CA LYS A 289 11.19 11.68 0.90
C LYS A 289 12.17 12.71 0.33
N ASP A 290 13.33 12.90 0.95
CA ASP A 290 14.34 13.88 0.49
C ASP A 290 14.84 13.51 -0.93
N SER A 291 15.10 12.23 -1.18
CA SER A 291 15.49 11.73 -2.50
C SER A 291 14.37 11.90 -3.53
N ALA A 292 13.11 11.62 -3.17
CA ALA A 292 11.96 11.82 -4.05
C ALA A 292 11.79 13.29 -4.45
N VAL A 293 11.85 14.21 -3.47
CA VAL A 293 11.80 15.67 -3.70
C VAL A 293 12.97 16.12 -4.59
N LYS A 294 14.18 15.63 -4.33
CA LYS A 294 15.37 15.90 -5.14
C LYS A 294 15.18 15.42 -6.58
N THR A 295 14.70 14.20 -6.79
CA THR A 295 14.46 13.65 -8.14
C THR A 295 13.42 14.46 -8.91
N ILE A 296 12.31 14.86 -8.27
CA ILE A 296 11.28 15.70 -8.91
C ILE A 296 11.89 17.04 -9.35
N ARG A 297 12.61 17.72 -8.44
CA ARG A 297 13.26 19.00 -8.71
C ARG A 297 14.29 18.89 -9.85
N GLU A 298 15.21 17.94 -9.76
CA GLU A 298 16.27 17.75 -10.76
C GLU A 298 15.71 17.35 -12.13
N HIS A 299 14.63 16.56 -12.15
CA HIS A 299 13.93 16.23 -13.39
C HIS A 299 13.30 17.47 -14.05
N ALA A 300 12.65 18.33 -13.26
CA ALA A 300 12.09 19.59 -13.77
C ALA A 300 13.18 20.57 -14.24
N GLU A 301 14.30 20.69 -13.51
CA GLU A 301 15.43 21.55 -13.84
C GLU A 301 16.10 21.16 -15.17
N LYS A 302 16.09 19.87 -15.54
CA LYS A 302 16.59 19.40 -16.85
C LYS A 302 15.81 19.96 -18.05
N LYS A 303 14.58 20.47 -17.85
CA LYS A 303 13.69 20.96 -18.92
C LYS A 303 13.52 19.97 -20.08
N SER A 304 13.54 18.67 -19.76
CA SER A 304 13.35 17.60 -20.72
C SER A 304 11.88 17.42 -21.08
N ASP A 305 11.60 16.90 -22.28
CA ASP A 305 10.27 16.43 -22.66
C ASP A 305 10.03 14.96 -22.27
N GLN A 306 11.05 14.29 -21.75
CA GLN A 306 10.93 12.96 -21.16
C GLN A 306 10.09 13.04 -19.88
N PRO A 307 8.95 12.33 -19.75
CA PRO A 307 8.15 12.34 -18.53
C PRO A 307 8.77 11.45 -17.43
N LEU A 308 8.52 11.79 -16.17
CA LEU A 308 8.94 11.02 -15.00
C LEU A 308 7.85 10.02 -14.56
N PHE A 309 8.26 8.80 -14.22
CA PHE A 309 7.50 7.89 -13.37
C PHE A 309 8.28 7.62 -12.08
N LEU A 310 7.80 8.15 -10.97
CA LEU A 310 8.38 7.93 -9.64
C LEU A 310 7.47 7.02 -8.82
N TYR A 311 7.99 5.85 -8.44
CA TYR A 311 7.33 4.91 -7.53
C TYR A 311 7.96 5.01 -6.14
N CYS A 312 7.37 5.86 -5.29
CA CYS A 312 7.86 6.19 -3.95
C CYS A 312 7.18 5.30 -2.91
N CYS A 313 7.93 4.39 -2.28
CA CYS A 313 7.41 3.38 -1.36
C CYS A 313 7.93 3.59 0.06
N PHE A 314 7.12 4.23 0.88
CA PHE A 314 7.40 4.45 2.29
C PHE A 314 7.31 3.14 3.09
N MET A 315 8.08 3.06 4.18
CA MET A 315 8.09 1.94 5.14
C MET A 315 7.23 2.23 6.37
N LYS A 316 6.90 3.50 6.66
CA LYS A 316 6.12 3.86 7.85
C LYS A 316 4.75 3.18 7.84
N VAL A 317 4.23 3.01 9.06
CA VAL A 317 2.94 2.39 9.38
C VAL A 317 2.95 0.85 9.33
N HIS A 318 3.99 0.24 8.74
CA HIS A 318 4.27 -1.18 8.92
C HIS A 318 4.94 -1.47 10.28
N GLN A 319 4.57 -2.58 10.92
CA GLN A 319 5.19 -2.98 12.18
C GLN A 319 6.65 -3.47 11.97
N PRO A 320 7.59 -3.16 12.88
CA PRO A 320 7.45 -2.31 14.07
C PRO A 320 7.45 -0.81 13.74
N ASN A 321 6.66 -0.05 14.51
CA ASN A 321 6.53 1.39 14.31
C ASN A 321 7.62 2.18 15.06
N PHE A 322 8.64 2.63 14.32
CA PHE A 322 9.71 3.49 14.79
C PHE A 322 9.61 4.87 14.12
N PRO A 323 8.87 5.83 14.71
CA PRO A 323 8.74 7.18 14.14
C PRO A 323 10.07 7.92 14.20
N ALA A 324 10.30 8.86 13.29
CA ALA A 324 11.48 9.71 13.32
C ALA A 324 11.53 10.53 14.62
N PRO A 325 12.72 10.92 15.12
CA PRO A 325 12.85 11.62 16.39
C PRO A 325 11.95 12.86 16.52
N GLU A 326 11.72 13.58 15.42
CA GLU A 326 10.87 14.76 15.35
C GLU A 326 9.37 14.46 15.51
N PHE A 327 8.92 13.23 15.18
CA PHE A 327 7.53 12.78 15.30
C PHE A 327 7.25 11.95 16.55
N LYS A 328 8.29 11.43 17.22
CA LYS A 328 8.12 10.61 18.43
C LYS A 328 7.36 11.35 19.53
N GLY A 329 6.23 10.78 19.95
CA GLY A 329 5.32 11.33 20.97
C GLY A 329 4.60 12.61 20.54
N LYS A 330 4.53 12.93 19.24
CA LYS A 330 3.86 14.15 18.75
C LYS A 330 2.41 13.93 18.39
N SER A 331 1.99 12.69 18.16
CA SER A 331 0.59 12.39 17.91
C SER A 331 -0.27 12.65 19.14
N PRO A 332 -1.44 13.30 19.00
CA PRO A 332 -2.40 13.42 20.09
C PRO A 332 -2.76 12.09 20.76
N GLY A 333 -2.76 10.99 19.99
CA GLY A 333 -3.01 9.65 20.52
C GLY A 333 -1.81 8.98 21.20
N GLN A 334 -0.63 9.62 21.20
CA GLN A 334 0.59 9.22 21.93
C GLN A 334 0.97 7.75 21.75
N TYR A 335 0.88 7.25 20.51
CA TYR A 335 1.22 5.86 20.18
C TYR A 335 2.16 5.83 18.97
N PRO A 336 3.20 4.97 18.94
CA PRO A 336 4.21 5.00 17.87
C PRO A 336 3.66 4.80 16.46
N TYR A 337 2.58 4.03 16.31
CA TYR A 337 1.86 3.92 15.04
C TYR A 337 1.29 5.26 14.58
N LEU A 338 0.66 6.01 15.49
CA LEU A 338 0.05 7.30 15.22
C LEU A 338 1.10 8.38 14.94
N ASP A 339 2.25 8.32 15.62
CA ASP A 339 3.41 9.16 15.30
C ASP A 339 3.94 8.85 13.89
N SER A 340 4.04 7.57 13.54
CA SER A 340 4.51 7.13 12.20
C SER A 340 3.52 7.49 11.10
N LEU A 341 2.22 7.53 11.41
CA LEU A 341 1.17 7.96 10.50
C LEU A 341 1.24 9.47 10.22
N MET A 342 1.51 10.29 11.25
CA MET A 342 1.80 11.73 11.06
C MET A 342 3.07 11.96 10.24
N GLU A 343 4.10 11.15 10.46
CA GLU A 343 5.32 11.20 9.66
C GLU A 343 5.04 10.84 8.19
N LEU A 344 4.26 9.77 7.93
CA LEU A 344 3.85 9.39 6.59
C LEU A 344 3.08 10.52 5.88
N ASP A 345 2.16 11.19 6.58
CA ASP A 345 1.42 12.34 6.05
C ASP A 345 2.37 13.49 5.67
N PHE A 346 3.28 13.87 6.57
CA PHE A 346 4.26 14.93 6.32
C PHE A 346 5.21 14.59 5.15
N ASN A 347 5.72 13.37 5.11
CA ASN A 347 6.62 12.91 4.05
C ASN A 347 5.90 12.88 2.70
N SER A 348 4.66 12.37 2.66
CA SER A 348 3.82 12.40 1.47
C SER A 348 3.53 13.84 1.03
N GLY A 349 3.20 14.72 1.98
CA GLY A 349 2.98 16.15 1.76
C GLY A 349 4.19 16.84 1.10
N SER A 350 5.40 16.52 1.55
CA SER A 350 6.63 17.09 0.98
C SER A 350 6.83 16.68 -0.48
N VAL A 351 6.54 15.41 -0.82
CA VAL A 351 6.59 14.92 -2.21
C VAL A 351 5.52 15.62 -3.06
N ILE A 352 4.30 15.77 -2.54
CA ILE A 352 3.20 16.45 -3.23
C ILE A 352 3.52 17.93 -3.48
N GLU A 353 4.06 18.64 -2.49
CA GLU A 353 4.46 20.04 -2.63
C GLU A 353 5.61 20.21 -3.63
N ALA A 354 6.53 19.24 -3.74
CA ALA A 354 7.53 19.25 -4.79
C ALA A 354 6.91 19.18 -6.19
N VAL A 355 5.89 18.33 -6.40
CA VAL A 355 5.15 18.26 -7.68
C VAL A 355 4.38 19.55 -7.97
N ARG A 356 3.88 20.25 -6.94
CA ARG A 356 3.19 21.54 -7.12
C ARG A 356 4.16 22.66 -7.54
N LYS A 357 5.37 22.61 -7.00
CA LYS A 357 6.36 23.68 -7.14
C LYS A 357 7.16 23.60 -8.45
N TYR A 358 7.48 22.39 -8.91
CA TYR A 358 8.38 22.11 -10.02
C TYR A 358 7.65 21.42 -11.16
#